data_AF-A0A819YA67-F1
#
_entry.id   AF-A0A819YA67-F1
#
_cell.length_a   1.000
_cell.length_b   1.000
_cell.length_c   1.000
_cell.angle_alpha   90.00
_cell.angle_beta   90.00
_cell.angle_gamma   90.00
#
_symmetry.space_group_name_H-M   'P 1'
#
loop_
_entity.id
_entity.type
_entity.pdbx_description
1 polymer ?
#
loop_
_entity_poly.entity_id
_entity_poly.type
_entity_poly.pdbx_seq_one_letter_code
_entity_poly.pdbx_strand_id
1 'polypeptide(L)'
;MVYVIFKARSEFRNSRKNLLIFFFRLLSIIAFILTWSYFIFLCLLHFKTNNNSLQNLSKQQQEQPCRIQSPQSIKIDYNSIYWQRFQSSNGTFFFYNAFYDDRILNGELSTIRILSMIDRISPINIYCRIWFSNISNSIIALADYHYIWSQQWGNYEDKILQPFLINCPFPRQKHLQPYFVSLFEKNCTEITNNLQIINNRPLNKNKQSFAVCVKGLEFLHDDLSIRLIEWIELLNILGVKKIFFYEF
;
A
#
# COMPACT_ATOMS: atom_id res chain seq x y z
N MET A 1 -2.67 -23.35 -0.17
CA MET A 1 -3.07 -23.07 -1.56
C MET A 1 -2.21 -21.92 -2.07
N VAL A 2 -1.39 -22.11 -3.10
CA VAL A 2 -0.45 -21.09 -3.64
C VAL A 2 -0.71 -20.96 -5.15
N TYR A 3 -0.82 -19.73 -5.66
CA TYR A 3 -0.99 -19.44 -7.10
C TYR A 3 0.09 -18.48 -7.60
N VAL A 4 0.56 -18.70 -8.84
CA VAL A 4 1.43 -17.81 -9.63
C VAL A 4 0.89 -17.75 -11.06
N ILE A 5 0.80 -16.56 -11.67
CA ILE A 5 0.36 -16.35 -13.06
C ILE A 5 1.35 -15.42 -13.78
N PHE A 6 1.76 -15.80 -15.00
CA PHE A 6 2.52 -14.96 -15.94
C PHE A 6 1.62 -14.47 -17.09
N LYS A 7 1.85 -13.23 -17.54
CA LYS A 7 1.14 -12.55 -18.64
C LYS A 7 2.10 -12.30 -19.80
N ALA A 8 1.65 -12.54 -21.04
CA ALA A 8 2.34 -12.12 -22.26
C ALA A 8 1.37 -11.37 -23.20
N ARG A 9 1.86 -10.32 -23.86
CA ARG A 9 1.15 -9.46 -24.82
C ARG A 9 1.95 -9.42 -26.12
N SER A 10 1.27 -9.43 -27.26
CA SER A 10 1.85 -9.22 -28.60
C SER A 10 1.06 -8.16 -29.37
N GLU A 11 1.77 -7.23 -30.01
CA GLU A 11 1.26 -6.27 -31.02
C GLU A 11 1.96 -6.54 -32.35
N PHE A 12 1.25 -6.41 -33.49
CA PHE A 12 1.88 -6.18 -34.80
C PHE A 12 0.96 -5.46 -35.81
N ARG A 13 1.30 -4.17 -36.01
CA ARG A 13 1.49 -3.32 -37.21
C ARG A 13 0.79 -3.55 -38.58
N ASN A 14 0.57 -2.38 -39.23
CA ASN A 14 0.63 -1.99 -40.66
C ASN A 14 -0.68 -2.05 -41.49
N SER A 15 -0.89 -1.30 -42.58
CA SER A 15 -0.56 0.06 -43.09
C SER A 15 -1.05 0.13 -44.56
N ARG A 16 -1.31 1.35 -45.05
CA ARG A 16 -1.49 1.79 -46.46
C ARG A 16 -2.84 1.55 -47.14
N LYS A 17 -3.59 2.64 -47.37
CA LYS A 17 -4.26 2.96 -48.66
C LYS A 17 -4.34 4.49 -48.80
N ASN A 18 -3.44 5.10 -49.58
CA ASN A 18 -3.14 6.53 -49.54
C ASN A 18 -3.45 7.31 -50.83
N LEU A 19 -4.41 6.86 -51.65
CA LEU A 19 -4.72 7.55 -52.92
C LEU A 19 -6.21 7.91 -53.11
N LEU A 20 -7.14 7.32 -52.35
CA LEU A 20 -8.53 7.81 -52.23
C LEU A 20 -8.66 9.01 -51.27
N ILE A 21 -7.61 9.25 -50.47
CA ILE A 21 -7.61 10.20 -49.35
C ILE A 21 -7.55 11.66 -49.83
N PHE A 22 -7.01 11.94 -51.02
CA PHE A 22 -6.81 13.32 -51.47
C PHE A 22 -8.12 14.04 -51.82
N PHE A 23 -9.09 13.34 -52.40
CA PHE A 23 -10.40 13.92 -52.74
C PHE A 23 -11.33 14.01 -51.52
N PHE A 24 -11.28 13.04 -50.60
CA PHE A 24 -11.96 13.14 -49.30
C PHE A 24 -11.39 14.26 -48.42
N ARG A 25 -10.09 14.56 -48.52
CA ARG A 25 -9.46 15.62 -47.72
C ARG A 25 -10.00 17.01 -48.04
N LEU A 26 -10.34 17.35 -49.29
CA LEU A 26 -10.80 18.70 -49.60
C LEU A 26 -12.22 18.98 -49.06
N LEU A 27 -13.13 18.01 -49.21
CA LEU A 27 -14.47 18.06 -48.63
C LEU A 27 -14.45 17.93 -47.09
N SER A 28 -13.53 17.12 -46.53
CA SER A 28 -13.34 17.06 -45.09
C SER A 28 -12.72 18.34 -44.54
N ILE A 29 -11.86 19.06 -45.27
CA ILE A 29 -11.27 20.33 -44.80
C ILE A 29 -12.36 21.40 -44.65
N ILE A 30 -13.30 21.49 -45.59
CA ILE A 30 -14.40 22.46 -45.52
C ILE A 30 -15.39 22.09 -44.40
N ALA A 31 -15.71 20.79 -44.25
CA ALA A 31 -16.50 20.30 -43.13
C ALA A 31 -15.75 20.47 -41.78
N PHE A 32 -14.43 20.30 -41.76
CA PHE A 32 -13.59 20.57 -40.59
C PHE A 32 -13.65 22.05 -40.25
N ILE A 33 -13.48 22.98 -41.19
CA ILE A 33 -13.49 24.43 -40.88
C ILE A 33 -14.84 24.87 -40.29
N LEU A 34 -15.96 24.38 -40.84
CA LEU A 34 -17.30 24.71 -40.34
C LEU A 34 -17.63 24.03 -39.01
N THR A 35 -17.15 22.81 -38.78
CA THR A 35 -17.29 22.15 -37.47
C THR A 35 -16.33 22.73 -36.44
N TRP A 36 -15.11 23.12 -36.81
CA TRP A 36 -14.12 23.74 -35.95
C TRP A 36 -14.57 25.13 -35.50
N SER A 37 -15.18 25.94 -36.38
CA SER A 37 -15.71 27.24 -35.96
C SER A 37 -16.85 27.08 -34.95
N TYR A 38 -17.73 26.09 -35.16
CA TYR A 38 -18.79 25.74 -34.21
C TYR A 38 -18.22 25.16 -32.91
N PHE A 39 -17.19 24.30 -32.99
CA PHE A 39 -16.51 23.72 -31.83
C PHE A 39 -15.70 24.76 -31.06
N ILE A 40 -15.08 25.73 -31.72
CA ILE A 40 -14.39 26.85 -31.08
C ILE A 40 -15.41 27.73 -30.36
N PHE A 41 -16.57 27.98 -30.95
CA PHE A 41 -17.63 28.76 -30.30
C PHE A 41 -18.22 28.04 -29.08
N LEU A 42 -18.48 26.73 -29.20
CA LEU A 42 -18.86 25.86 -28.07
C LEU A 42 -17.75 25.76 -27.02
N CYS A 43 -16.49 25.60 -27.42
CA CYS A 43 -15.35 25.61 -26.51
C CYS A 43 -15.21 26.95 -25.80
N LEU A 44 -15.38 28.09 -26.48
CA LEU A 44 -15.32 29.41 -25.85
C LEU A 44 -16.47 29.61 -24.85
N LEU A 45 -17.68 29.12 -25.16
CA LEU A 45 -18.80 29.08 -24.21
C LEU A 45 -18.50 28.17 -23.01
N HIS A 46 -17.92 26.99 -23.25
CA HIS A 46 -17.52 26.04 -22.20
C HIS A 46 -16.30 26.51 -21.39
N PHE A 47 -15.41 27.31 -21.98
CA PHE A 47 -14.26 27.93 -21.31
C PHE A 47 -14.71 29.09 -20.41
N LYS A 48 -15.73 29.85 -20.83
CA LYS A 48 -16.29 30.94 -20.03
C LYS A 48 -17.04 30.43 -18.80
N THR A 49 -17.72 29.28 -18.89
CA THR A 49 -18.33 28.63 -17.72
C THR A 49 -17.28 27.96 -16.82
N ASN A 50 -16.22 27.36 -17.39
CA ASN A 50 -15.12 26.78 -16.62
C ASN A 50 -14.21 27.80 -15.92
N ASN A 51 -14.05 29.03 -16.44
CA ASN A 51 -13.28 30.05 -15.74
C ASN A 51 -13.95 30.49 -14.42
N ASN A 52 -15.28 30.51 -14.38
CA ASN A 52 -16.01 30.80 -13.14
C ASN A 52 -15.93 29.63 -12.13
N SER A 53 -15.83 28.37 -12.59
CA SER A 53 -15.59 27.22 -11.71
C SER A 53 -14.12 27.11 -11.27
N LEU A 54 -13.16 27.41 -12.14
CA LEU A 54 -11.72 27.44 -11.84
C LEU A 54 -11.35 28.57 -10.87
N GLN A 55 -11.96 29.75 -10.98
CA GLN A 55 -11.76 30.83 -10.01
C GLN A 55 -12.37 30.50 -8.63
N ASN A 56 -13.42 29.66 -8.59
CA ASN A 56 -14.00 29.17 -7.36
C ASN A 56 -13.20 27.98 -6.77
N LEU A 57 -12.60 27.12 -7.60
CA LEU A 57 -11.67 26.07 -7.20
C LEU A 57 -10.33 26.64 -6.67
N SER A 58 -9.80 27.70 -7.28
CA SER A 58 -8.58 28.38 -6.81
C SER A 58 -8.79 29.18 -5.51
N LYS A 59 -10.04 29.46 -5.12
CA LYS A 59 -10.39 30.13 -3.85
C LYS A 59 -10.68 29.15 -2.71
N GLN A 60 -10.70 27.83 -2.95
CA GLN A 60 -10.92 26.80 -1.93
C GLN A 60 -9.65 26.06 -1.47
N GLN A 61 -8.46 26.47 -1.91
CA GLN A 61 -7.18 25.89 -1.46
C GLN A 61 -6.14 26.95 -1.08
N GLN A 62 -6.53 27.92 -0.24
CA GLN A 62 -5.56 28.54 0.67
C GLN A 62 -5.66 27.83 2.02
N GLU A 63 -5.20 26.58 2.05
CA GLU A 63 -4.89 25.89 3.31
C GLU A 63 -3.71 26.63 3.95
N GLN A 64 -3.86 27.05 5.21
CA GLN A 64 -2.75 27.60 5.98
C GLN A 64 -1.56 26.62 5.96
N PRO A 65 -0.31 27.08 5.82
CA PRO A 65 0.85 26.19 5.76
C PRO A 65 0.99 25.49 7.11
N CYS A 66 0.60 24.22 7.17
CA CYS A 66 0.65 23.48 8.41
C CYS A 66 2.06 23.02 8.74
N ARG A 67 2.43 23.16 10.02
CA ARG A 67 3.75 22.80 10.50
C ARG A 67 3.86 21.28 10.63
N ILE A 68 4.63 20.67 9.73
CA ILE A 68 4.94 19.24 9.78
C ILE A 68 5.84 18.98 11.00
N GLN A 69 5.39 18.10 11.91
CA GLN A 69 6.18 17.67 13.06
C GLN A 69 7.36 16.81 12.60
N SER A 70 8.54 17.06 13.19
CA SER A 70 9.71 16.20 12.99
C SER A 70 9.48 14.87 13.71
N PRO A 71 9.96 13.73 13.18
CA PRO A 71 9.79 12.41 13.79
C PRO A 71 10.27 12.36 15.25
N GLN A 72 11.30 13.12 15.60
CA GLN A 72 11.86 13.18 16.97
C GLN A 72 11.00 13.98 17.96
N SER A 73 10.11 14.84 17.45
CA SER A 73 9.24 15.71 18.27
C SER A 73 7.82 15.16 18.46
N ILE A 74 7.52 14.00 17.89
CA ILE A 74 6.20 13.38 17.96
C ILE A 74 5.97 12.83 19.37
N LYS A 75 4.89 13.26 20.02
CA LYS A 75 4.42 12.67 21.27
C LYS A 75 3.65 11.39 20.96
N ILE A 76 4.27 10.25 21.23
CA ILE A 76 3.67 8.95 20.93
C ILE A 76 2.63 8.61 22.01
N ASP A 77 1.44 8.19 21.57
CA ASP A 77 0.41 7.64 22.42
C ASP A 77 0.55 6.12 22.45
N TYR A 78 0.93 5.58 23.61
CA TYR A 78 1.17 4.15 23.79
C TYR A 78 -0.04 3.47 24.43
N ASN A 79 -0.38 2.28 23.92
CA ASN A 79 -1.22 1.32 24.63
C ASN A 79 -0.34 0.13 25.06
N SER A 80 -0.06 0.02 26.36
CA SER A 80 1.02 -0.84 26.89
C SER A 80 2.40 -0.41 26.36
N ILE A 81 3.43 -1.24 26.54
CA ILE A 81 4.82 -0.94 26.12
C ILE A 81 5.10 -1.23 24.63
N TYR A 82 4.18 -1.92 23.94
CA TYR A 82 4.43 -2.43 22.58
C TYR A 82 3.61 -1.77 21.47
N TRP A 83 2.41 -1.27 21.77
CA TRP A 83 1.49 -0.78 20.74
C TRP A 83 1.40 0.73 20.76
N GLN A 84 1.47 1.35 19.59
CA GLN A 84 1.21 2.77 19.41
C GLN A 84 -0.24 2.96 18.97
N ARG A 85 -1.00 3.78 19.71
CA ARG A 85 -2.41 4.04 19.47
C ARG A 85 -2.61 5.25 18.56
N PHE A 86 -3.52 5.11 17.62
CA PHE A 86 -3.99 6.18 16.76
C PHE A 86 -5.52 6.18 16.73
N GLN A 87 -6.13 7.25 17.23
CA GLN A 87 -7.57 7.46 17.14
C GLN A 87 -7.90 8.23 15.86
N SER A 88 -8.74 7.62 15.02
CA SER A 88 -9.25 8.24 13.81
C SER A 88 -10.70 8.70 13.99
N SER A 89 -11.26 9.36 12.96
CA SER A 89 -12.67 9.72 12.92
C SER A 89 -13.62 8.51 12.95
N ASN A 90 -13.17 7.34 12.46
CA ASN A 90 -13.95 6.11 12.50
C ASN A 90 -13.06 4.89 12.75
N GLY A 91 -12.74 4.69 14.02
CA GLY A 91 -12.00 3.52 14.51
C GLY A 91 -10.70 3.90 15.23
N THR A 92 -10.21 2.96 16.02
CA THR A 92 -8.95 3.02 16.75
C THR A 92 -7.99 2.00 16.18
N PHE A 93 -6.79 2.47 15.88
CA PHE A 93 -5.69 1.69 15.35
C PHE A 93 -4.66 1.46 16.46
N PHE A 94 -4.10 0.27 16.49
CA PHE A 94 -3.00 -0.12 17.35
C PHE A 94 -1.89 -0.68 16.48
N PHE A 95 -0.81 0.08 16.33
CA PHE A 95 0.34 -0.32 15.52
C PHE A 95 1.39 -1.01 16.39
N TYR A 96 1.86 -2.17 15.95
CA TYR A 96 2.88 -2.93 16.67
C TYR A 96 4.29 -2.59 16.19
N ASN A 97 4.62 -2.97 14.95
CA ASN A 97 5.94 -2.77 14.36
C ASN A 97 5.85 -2.57 12.85
N ALA A 98 6.86 -1.88 12.30
CA ALA A 98 6.99 -1.59 10.88
C ALA A 98 8.22 -2.29 10.30
N PHE A 99 8.08 -2.91 9.12
CA PHE A 99 9.13 -3.67 8.45
C PHE A 99 9.32 -3.21 7.02
N TYR A 100 10.57 -3.03 6.60
CA TYR A 100 10.89 -2.70 5.22
C TYR A 100 10.88 -3.93 4.30
N ASP A 101 10.13 -3.86 3.21
CA ASP A 101 10.01 -4.93 2.21
C ASP A 101 10.19 -4.40 0.77
N ASP A 102 11.36 -4.66 0.19
CA ASP A 102 11.67 -4.34 -1.21
C ASP A 102 11.76 -5.57 -2.14
N ARG A 103 11.22 -6.73 -1.73
CA ARG A 103 11.30 -7.97 -2.52
C ARG A 103 10.89 -7.71 -3.98
N ILE A 104 11.61 -8.33 -4.92
CA ILE A 104 11.43 -8.13 -6.37
C ILE A 104 9.97 -8.35 -6.82
N LEU A 105 9.24 -9.24 -6.14
CA LEU A 105 7.82 -9.51 -6.36
C LEU A 105 6.93 -8.28 -6.20
N ASN A 106 7.37 -7.27 -5.43
CA ASN A 106 6.68 -5.99 -5.27
C ASN A 106 6.88 -5.05 -6.49
N GLY A 107 7.46 -5.55 -7.59
CA GLY A 107 7.63 -4.82 -8.85
C GLY A 107 8.62 -3.66 -8.71
N GLU A 108 8.21 -2.46 -9.09
CA GLU A 108 8.99 -1.22 -8.98
C GLU A 108 8.82 -0.51 -7.63
N LEU A 109 7.94 -1.02 -6.77
CA LEU A 109 7.64 -0.42 -5.47
C LEU A 109 8.35 -1.18 -4.35
N SER A 110 8.71 -0.43 -3.31
CA SER A 110 9.03 -0.99 -1.99
C SER A 110 7.90 -0.65 -1.04
N THR A 111 7.72 -1.45 0.00
CA THR A 111 6.58 -1.33 0.90
C THR A 111 7.07 -1.36 2.33
N ILE A 112 6.55 -0.48 3.17
CA ILE A 112 6.65 -0.65 4.62
C ILE A 112 5.41 -1.42 5.05
N ARG A 113 5.63 -2.58 5.66
CA ARG A 113 4.58 -3.46 6.18
C ARG A 113 4.45 -3.23 7.68
N ILE A 114 3.27 -2.84 8.13
CA ILE A 114 2.99 -2.56 9.53
C ILE A 114 2.00 -3.59 10.03
N LEU A 115 2.33 -4.26 11.13
CA LEU A 115 1.38 -5.14 11.82
C LEU A 115 0.48 -4.29 12.73
N SER A 116 -0.83 -4.40 12.56
CA SER A 116 -1.81 -3.57 13.25
C SER A 116 -2.99 -4.39 13.74
N MET A 117 -3.60 -3.92 14.83
CA MET A 117 -4.96 -4.28 15.23
C MET A 117 -5.85 -3.05 15.03
N ILE A 118 -7.07 -3.23 14.53
CA ILE A 118 -8.01 -2.14 14.23
C ILE A 118 -9.39 -2.58 14.70
N ASP A 119 -10.14 -1.72 15.39
CA ASP A 119 -11.51 -2.02 15.86
C ASP A 119 -12.60 -1.89 14.77
N ARG A 120 -12.22 -1.96 13.50
CA ARG A 120 -13.10 -1.84 12.33
C ARG A 120 -12.76 -2.89 11.29
N ILE A 121 -13.79 -3.51 10.71
CA ILE A 121 -13.66 -4.43 9.58
C ILE A 121 -13.26 -3.70 8.30
N SER A 122 -13.82 -2.51 8.11
CA SER A 122 -13.52 -1.63 6.98
C SER A 122 -12.89 -0.35 7.50
N PRO A 123 -11.57 -0.33 7.72
CA PRO A 123 -10.86 0.86 8.17
C PRO A 123 -11.02 2.01 7.18
N ILE A 124 -10.99 3.24 7.69
CA ILE A 124 -10.93 4.42 6.84
C ILE A 124 -9.60 4.50 6.08
N ASN A 125 -9.57 5.31 5.03
CA ASN A 125 -8.31 5.62 4.35
C ASN A 125 -7.42 6.46 5.28
N ILE A 126 -6.18 5.99 5.46
CA ILE A 126 -5.12 6.73 6.15
C ILE A 126 -3.91 6.85 5.23
N TYR A 127 -3.02 7.77 5.57
CA TYR A 127 -1.79 8.02 4.85
C TYR A 127 -0.58 7.70 5.72
N CYS A 128 0.47 7.23 5.07
CA CYS A 128 1.76 6.99 5.68
C CYS A 128 2.72 8.12 5.31
N ARG A 129 3.30 8.78 6.31
CA ARG A 129 4.46 9.66 6.15
C ARG A 129 5.72 8.87 6.45
N ILE A 130 6.55 8.70 5.44
CA ILE A 130 7.78 7.91 5.49
C ILE A 130 8.96 8.87 5.57
N TRP A 131 9.77 8.71 6.62
CA TRP A 131 11.00 9.46 6.83
C TRP A 131 12.20 8.61 6.44
N PHE A 132 13.19 9.24 5.82
CA PHE A 132 14.41 8.60 5.34
C PHE A 132 15.61 9.18 6.07
N SER A 133 16.65 8.37 6.26
CA SER A 133 17.90 8.85 6.86
C SER A 133 18.70 9.77 5.94
N ASN A 134 18.53 9.61 4.62
CA ASN A 134 19.42 10.21 3.62
C ASN A 134 18.85 11.46 2.94
N ILE A 135 17.57 11.77 3.16
CA ILE A 135 16.91 12.96 2.61
C ILE A 135 16.10 13.66 3.69
N SER A 136 15.99 14.98 3.61
CA SER A 136 15.19 15.78 4.55
C SER A 136 13.68 15.63 4.33
N ASN A 137 13.27 15.28 3.11
CA ASN A 137 11.87 15.26 2.73
C ASN A 137 11.24 13.89 3.03
N SER A 138 10.02 13.91 3.56
CA SER A 138 9.23 12.70 3.73
C SER A 138 8.45 12.37 2.45
N ILE A 139 8.18 11.09 2.22
CA ILE A 139 7.24 10.64 1.20
C ILE A 139 5.89 10.37 1.86
N ILE A 140 4.80 10.77 1.21
CA ILE A 140 3.43 10.46 1.63
C ILE A 140 2.85 9.40 0.69
N ALA A 141 2.28 8.35 1.25
CA ALA A 141 1.62 7.28 0.50
C ALA A 141 0.25 6.95 1.11
N LEU A 142 -0.70 6.55 0.28
CA LEU A 142 -1.96 5.98 0.76
C LEU A 142 -1.69 4.59 1.33
N ALA A 143 -2.23 4.31 2.51
CA ALA A 143 -2.14 3.00 3.12
C ALA A 143 -3.09 2.00 2.45
N ASP A 144 -2.60 0.79 2.22
CA ASP A 144 -3.39 -0.36 1.77
C ASP A 144 -3.53 -1.38 2.91
N TYR A 145 -4.70 -2.03 3.01
CA TYR A 145 -5.04 -2.90 4.13
C TYR A 145 -5.19 -4.34 3.66
N HIS A 146 -4.47 -5.24 4.30
CA HIS A 146 -4.63 -6.67 4.09
C HIS A 146 -5.06 -7.34 5.39
N TYR A 147 -6.28 -7.87 5.43
CA TYR A 147 -6.77 -8.65 6.56
C TYR A 147 -6.00 -9.98 6.66
N ILE A 148 -5.47 -10.32 7.83
CA ILE A 148 -4.56 -11.47 8.00
C ILE A 148 -5.14 -12.65 8.81
N TRP A 149 -6.41 -12.57 9.23
CA TRP A 149 -7.12 -13.70 9.85
C TRP A 149 -7.97 -14.45 8.80
N SER A 150 -8.26 -15.72 9.05
CA SER A 150 -9.41 -16.39 8.43
C SER A 150 -10.73 -15.83 8.97
N GLN A 151 -11.59 -15.32 8.08
CA GLN A 151 -12.93 -14.82 8.43
C GLN A 151 -13.83 -15.87 9.10
N GLN A 152 -13.53 -17.16 8.89
CA GLN A 152 -14.31 -18.28 9.43
C GLN A 152 -13.99 -18.60 10.90
N TRP A 153 -12.91 -18.06 11.45
CA TRP A 153 -12.46 -18.37 12.83
C TRP A 153 -13.20 -17.55 13.90
N GLY A 154 -14.32 -16.91 13.53
CA GLY A 154 -15.16 -16.10 14.41
C GLY A 154 -14.69 -14.66 14.57
N ASN A 155 -15.55 -13.79 15.13
CA ASN A 155 -15.26 -12.41 15.53
C ASN A 155 -14.98 -11.41 14.40
N TYR A 156 -15.38 -11.67 13.15
CA TYR A 156 -15.33 -10.69 12.06
C TYR A 156 -16.46 -9.67 12.22
N GLU A 157 -16.28 -8.75 13.17
CA GLU A 157 -17.27 -7.75 13.56
C GLU A 157 -16.59 -6.43 13.95
N ASP A 158 -17.30 -5.31 13.76
CA ASP A 158 -16.82 -4.00 14.21
C ASP A 158 -16.78 -3.94 15.74
N LYS A 159 -15.91 -3.06 16.27
CA LYS A 159 -15.61 -2.87 17.70
C LYS A 159 -14.84 -4.02 18.36
N ILE A 160 -14.58 -5.10 17.63
CA ILE A 160 -13.61 -6.12 18.01
C ILE A 160 -12.30 -5.86 17.27
N LEU A 161 -11.17 -6.07 17.94
CA LEU A 161 -9.85 -5.88 17.34
C LEU A 161 -9.61 -6.90 16.22
N GLN A 162 -9.53 -6.39 15.00
CA GLN A 162 -9.24 -7.10 13.77
C GLN A 162 -7.77 -6.95 13.39
N PRO A 163 -7.05 -8.02 13.00
CA PRO A 163 -5.66 -7.93 12.61
C PRO A 163 -5.54 -7.54 11.13
N PHE A 164 -4.71 -6.55 10.87
CA PHE A 164 -4.38 -6.08 9.53
C PHE A 164 -2.87 -5.97 9.35
N LEU A 165 -2.43 -6.29 8.13
CA LEU A 165 -1.16 -5.85 7.61
C LEU A 165 -1.40 -4.58 6.79
N ILE A 166 -0.89 -3.46 7.29
CA ILE A 166 -0.97 -2.18 6.60
C ILE A 166 0.27 -2.02 5.72
N ASN A 167 0.05 -1.73 4.44
CA ASN A 167 1.08 -1.56 3.43
C ASN A 167 1.20 -0.08 3.07
N CYS A 168 2.40 0.49 3.23
CA CYS A 168 2.73 1.83 2.76
C CYS A 168 3.69 1.72 1.56
N PRO A 169 3.19 1.77 0.32
CA PRO A 169 4.03 1.64 -0.87
C PRO A 169 4.77 2.94 -1.18
N PHE A 170 5.99 2.83 -1.71
CA PHE A 170 6.77 3.97 -2.20
C PHE A 170 7.74 3.54 -3.32
N PRO A 171 8.21 4.47 -4.17
CA PRO A 171 9.13 4.14 -5.27
C PRO A 171 10.41 3.48 -4.77
N ARG A 172 10.78 2.33 -5.35
CA ARG A 172 12.02 1.64 -4.98
C ARG A 172 13.21 2.46 -5.44
N GLN A 173 14.05 2.89 -4.49
CA GLN A 173 15.31 3.57 -4.78
C GLN A 173 16.41 2.99 -3.90
N LYS A 174 17.50 2.53 -4.50
CA LYS A 174 18.60 1.83 -3.79
C LYS A 174 19.26 2.66 -2.68
N HIS A 175 19.18 3.99 -2.77
CA HIS A 175 19.80 4.93 -1.84
C HIS A 175 18.83 5.50 -0.80
N LEU A 176 17.52 5.21 -0.92
CA LEU A 176 16.55 5.63 0.08
C LEU A 176 16.44 4.55 1.16
N GLN A 177 16.93 4.87 2.35
CA GLN A 177 16.77 4.02 3.51
C GLN A 177 15.67 4.61 4.40
N PRO A 178 14.47 3.99 4.43
CA PRO A 178 13.40 4.44 5.30
C PRO A 178 13.76 4.12 6.75
N TYR A 179 13.53 5.06 7.65
CA TYR A 179 13.92 4.95 9.06
C TYR A 179 12.73 5.03 10.03
N PHE A 180 11.75 5.89 9.74
CA PHE A 180 10.55 6.05 10.54
C PHE A 180 9.30 6.14 9.65
N VAL A 181 8.17 5.67 10.16
CA VAL A 181 6.86 5.87 9.53
C VAL A 181 5.83 6.33 10.55
N SER A 182 5.06 7.35 10.15
CA SER A 182 3.91 7.85 10.91
C SER A 182 2.65 7.71 10.06
N LEU A 183 1.54 7.37 10.69
CA LEU A 183 0.23 7.23 10.06
C LEU A 183 -0.71 8.33 10.53
N PHE A 184 -1.52 8.84 9.62
CA PHE A 184 -2.45 9.93 9.88
C PHE A 184 -3.65 9.89 8.93
N GLU A 185 -4.79 10.43 9.36
CA GLU A 185 -6.00 10.48 8.53
C GLU A 185 -6.03 11.70 7.61
N LYS A 186 -5.77 12.89 8.16
CA LYS A 186 -5.79 14.16 7.41
C LYS A 186 -4.43 14.83 7.50
N ASN A 187 -4.03 15.50 6.43
CA ASN A 187 -2.86 16.35 6.50
C ASN A 187 -3.03 17.36 7.64
N CYS A 188 -1.91 17.76 8.24
CA CYS A 188 -1.89 18.83 9.24
C CYS A 188 -2.55 18.50 10.58
N THR A 189 -2.92 17.24 10.85
CA THR A 189 -3.33 16.80 12.20
C THR A 189 -2.12 16.46 13.06
N GLU A 190 -2.29 16.58 14.38
CA GLU A 190 -1.31 16.06 15.33
C GLU A 190 -1.13 14.56 15.11
N ILE A 191 0.12 14.11 15.04
CA ILE A 191 0.48 12.71 14.85
C ILE A 191 0.85 12.15 16.22
N THR A 192 0.25 11.02 16.59
CA THR A 192 0.49 10.36 17.89
C THR A 192 1.27 9.05 17.76
N ASN A 193 1.85 8.77 16.60
CA ASN A 193 2.56 7.54 16.32
C ASN A 193 3.79 7.80 15.43
N ASN A 194 4.86 7.06 15.70
CA ASN A 194 6.08 7.09 14.94
C ASN A 194 6.80 5.74 15.13
N LEU A 195 6.64 4.84 14.16
CA LEU A 195 7.19 3.50 14.20
C LEU A 195 8.58 3.49 13.58
N GLN A 196 9.56 2.95 14.31
CA GLN A 196 10.87 2.67 13.74
C GLN A 196 10.76 1.54 12.71
N ILE A 197 11.36 1.74 11.55
CA ILE A 197 11.31 0.77 10.47
C ILE A 197 12.44 -0.24 10.65
N ILE A 198 12.05 -1.49 10.85
CA ILE A 198 12.97 -2.60 11.04
C ILE A 198 13.41 -3.12 9.67
N ASN A 199 14.73 -3.17 9.45
CA ASN A 199 15.35 -3.71 8.25
C ASN A 199 16.50 -4.65 8.62
N ASN A 200 16.15 -5.80 9.19
CA ASN A 200 17.12 -6.80 9.66
C ASN A 200 17.55 -7.75 8.53
N ARG A 201 17.92 -7.20 7.37
CA ARG A 201 18.40 -8.03 6.28
C ARG A 201 19.81 -8.53 6.59
N PRO A 202 20.05 -9.85 6.44
CA PRO A 202 21.39 -10.37 6.60
C PRO A 202 22.31 -9.73 5.56
N LEU A 203 23.45 -9.20 6.01
CA LEU A 203 24.48 -8.61 5.15
C LEU A 203 25.04 -9.66 4.16
N ASN A 204 25.09 -10.92 4.61
CA ASN A 204 25.47 -12.05 3.79
C ASN A 204 24.29 -12.46 2.90
N LYS A 205 24.49 -12.38 1.57
CA LYS A 205 23.50 -12.77 0.55
C LYS A 205 23.23 -14.28 0.49
N ASN A 206 23.77 -15.07 1.41
CA ASN A 206 23.52 -16.50 1.49
C ASN A 206 22.09 -16.70 2.00
N LYS A 207 21.14 -16.67 1.06
CA LYS A 207 19.76 -17.04 1.31
C LYS A 207 19.76 -18.50 1.78
N GLN A 208 19.35 -18.71 3.03
CA GLN A 208 18.97 -20.04 3.48
C GLN A 208 17.68 -20.45 2.75
N SER A 209 17.40 -21.75 2.72
CA SER A 209 16.11 -22.25 2.25
C SER A 209 14.96 -21.66 3.07
N PHE A 210 13.73 -21.92 2.65
CA PHE A 210 12.56 -21.33 3.30
C PHE A 210 12.28 -21.93 4.68
N ALA A 211 11.54 -21.19 5.49
CA ALA A 211 11.04 -21.64 6.79
C ALA A 211 9.52 -21.77 6.74
N VAL A 212 8.97 -22.60 7.62
CA VAL A 212 7.53 -22.79 7.78
C VAL A 212 7.13 -22.32 9.17
N CYS A 213 6.14 -21.44 9.23
CA CYS A 213 5.54 -21.00 10.48
C CYS A 213 4.20 -21.72 10.66
N VAL A 214 4.05 -22.37 11.81
CA VAL A 214 2.89 -23.18 12.16
C VAL A 214 2.21 -22.49 13.34
N LYS A 215 0.90 -22.27 13.21
CA LYS A 215 0.07 -21.85 14.35
C LYS A 215 0.22 -22.87 15.47
N GLY A 216 0.01 -22.46 16.72
CA GLY A 216 0.15 -23.38 17.84
C GLY A 216 -0.66 -24.67 17.65
N LEU A 217 -0.05 -25.76 18.10
CA LEU A 217 -0.61 -27.09 18.00
C LEU A 217 -1.39 -27.37 19.28
N GLU A 218 -2.69 -27.60 19.16
CA GLU A 218 -3.55 -27.98 20.27
C GLU A 218 -4.18 -29.34 19.93
N PHE A 219 -3.71 -30.40 20.59
CA PHE A 219 -4.19 -31.77 20.40
C PHE A 219 -4.64 -32.33 21.76
N LEU A 220 -5.90 -32.05 22.12
CA LEU A 220 -6.42 -32.38 23.46
C LEU A 220 -6.72 -33.86 23.67
N HIS A 221 -7.07 -34.60 22.61
CA HIS A 221 -7.61 -35.95 22.72
C HIS A 221 -6.94 -36.99 21.81
N ASP A 222 -6.24 -36.55 20.76
CA ASP A 222 -5.62 -37.44 19.78
C ASP A 222 -4.10 -37.32 19.82
N ASP A 223 -3.40 -38.45 19.84
CA ASP A 223 -1.97 -38.47 19.61
C ASP A 223 -1.69 -38.35 18.10
N LEU A 224 -1.22 -37.16 17.70
CA LEU A 224 -0.83 -36.85 16.33
C LEU A 224 0.69 -36.84 16.13
N SER A 225 1.46 -37.33 17.11
CA SER A 225 2.93 -37.28 17.09
C SER A 225 3.52 -37.93 15.85
N ILE A 226 3.00 -39.10 15.44
CA ILE A 226 3.48 -39.82 14.24
C ILE A 226 3.26 -38.98 12.98
N ARG A 227 2.03 -38.46 12.77
CA ARG A 227 1.71 -37.63 11.61
C ARG A 227 2.51 -36.32 11.59
N LEU A 228 2.78 -35.76 12.76
CA LEU A 228 3.61 -34.57 12.90
C LEU A 228 5.05 -34.85 12.50
N ILE A 229 5.62 -35.99 12.92
CA ILE A 229 6.96 -36.43 12.52
C ILE A 229 7.01 -36.62 11.00
N GLU A 230 6.06 -37.37 10.42
CA GLU A 230 5.96 -37.58 8.97
C GLU A 230 5.90 -36.25 8.21
N TRP A 231 5.11 -35.30 8.70
CA TRP A 231 5.01 -33.97 8.12
C TRP A 231 6.31 -33.17 8.22
N ILE A 232 7.01 -33.21 9.36
CA ILE A 232 8.32 -32.58 9.55
C ILE A 232 9.37 -33.20 8.61
N GLU A 233 9.41 -34.52 8.47
CA GLU A 233 10.31 -35.22 7.56
C GLU A 233 10.06 -34.83 6.11
N LEU A 234 8.79 -34.78 5.69
CA LEU A 234 8.41 -34.33 4.36
C LEU A 234 8.89 -32.88 4.10
N LEU A 235 8.68 -31.98 5.07
CA LEU A 235 9.15 -30.60 4.96
C LEU A 235 10.68 -30.51 4.84
N ASN A 236 11.41 -31.30 5.61
CA ASN A 236 12.87 -31.34 5.54
C ASN A 236 13.34 -31.81 4.15
N ILE A 237 12.71 -32.83 3.57
CA ILE A 237 12.99 -33.31 2.21
C ILE A 237 12.69 -32.23 1.15
N LEU A 238 11.61 -31.46 1.32
CA LEU A 238 11.26 -30.32 0.47
C LEU A 238 12.21 -29.12 0.63
N GLY A 239 13.19 -29.21 1.53
CA GLY A 239 14.21 -28.20 1.74
C GLY A 239 13.83 -27.13 2.75
N VAL A 240 12.81 -27.34 3.60
CA VAL A 240 12.54 -26.46 4.73
C VAL A 240 13.75 -26.50 5.68
N LYS A 241 14.29 -25.33 6.03
CA LYS A 241 15.44 -25.24 6.93
C LYS A 241 15.04 -25.12 8.40
N LYS A 242 13.87 -24.52 8.66
CA LYS A 242 13.39 -24.23 10.01
C LYS A 242 11.87 -24.28 10.06
N ILE A 243 11.35 -24.87 11.12
CA ILE A 243 9.92 -24.90 11.44
C ILE A 243 9.75 -24.12 12.75
N PHE A 244 8.80 -23.20 12.77
CA PHE A 244 8.44 -22.42 13.96
C PHE A 244 7.06 -22.85 14.41
N PHE A 245 6.97 -23.36 15.65
CA PHE A 245 5.70 -23.58 16.33
C PHE A 245 5.49 -22.43 17.31
N TYR A 246 4.34 -21.76 17.20
CA TYR A 246 3.96 -20.76 18.18
C TYR A 246 3.30 -21.43 19.38
N GLU A 247 3.65 -21.02 20.59
CA GLU A 247 2.95 -21.42 21.81
C GLU A 247 1.72 -20.51 22.01
N PHE A 248 0.64 -21.05 22.58
CA PHE A 248 -0.57 -20.31 22.90
C PHE A 248 -0.61 -19.93 24.38
#